data_AF-A0A359H4B8-F1
#
_entry.id   AF-A0A359H4B8-F1
#
_cell.length_a   1.000
_cell.length_b   1.000
_cell.length_c   1.000
_cell.angle_alpha   90.00
_cell.angle_beta   90.00
_cell.angle_gamma   90.00
#
_symmetry.space_group_name_H-M   'P 1'
#
loop_
_entity.id
_entity.type
_entity.pdbx_description
1 polymer ?
#
loop_
_entity_poly.entity_id
_entity_poly.type
_entity_poly.pdbx_seq_one_letter_code
_entity_poly.pdbx_strand_id
1 'polypeptide(L)'
;MRVIGKVLLYILVVLTVVILTLSLILWVKSPNKADSILGADGNVLPKSISRIEKINLGGLEQYVIIRGADSTKPVMLYLHGGPGSPEIAFMKETNTAIENDFVMVYWEQPGAGKSYSSDIPAAHM
;
A
#
# COMPACT_ATOMS: atom_id res chain seq x y z
N MET A 1 -32.40 -3.46 -37.11
CA MET A 1 -32.12 -4.20 -35.86
C MET A 1 -30.83 -5.04 -35.88
N ARG A 2 -30.54 -5.87 -36.89
CA ARG A 2 -29.34 -6.75 -36.89
C ARG A 2 -27.98 -6.01 -36.87
N VAL A 3 -27.85 -4.87 -37.54
CA VAL A 3 -26.61 -4.08 -37.58
C VAL A 3 -26.33 -3.39 -36.25
N ILE A 4 -27.36 -2.79 -35.65
CA ILE A 4 -27.27 -2.12 -34.34
C ILE A 4 -26.83 -3.12 -33.25
N GLY A 5 -27.38 -4.33 -33.24
CA GLY A 5 -26.96 -5.38 -32.31
C GLY A 5 -25.48 -5.79 -32.46
N LYS A 6 -24.98 -5.86 -33.71
CA LYS A 6 -23.55 -6.15 -33.96
C LYS A 6 -22.64 -5.01 -33.50
N VAL A 7 -23.02 -3.76 -33.73
CA VAL A 7 -22.27 -2.58 -33.27
C VAL A 7 -22.21 -2.55 -31.73
N LEU A 8 -23.33 -2.78 -31.05
CA LEU A 8 -23.37 -2.86 -29.59
C LEU A 8 -22.49 -4.00 -29.06
N LEU A 9 -22.51 -5.16 -29.71
CA LEU A 9 -21.65 -6.29 -29.35
C LEU A 9 -20.16 -5.93 -29.50
N TYR A 10 -19.75 -5.28 -30.59
CA TYR A 10 -18.35 -4.86 -30.77
C TYR A 10 -17.91 -3.86 -29.70
N ILE A 11 -18.76 -2.88 -29.35
CA ILE A 11 -18.47 -1.92 -28.28
C ILE A 11 -18.28 -2.66 -26.94
N LEU A 12 -19.16 -3.60 -26.61
CA LEU A 12 -19.07 -4.39 -25.38
C LEU A 12 -17.76 -5.20 -25.32
N VAL A 13 -17.39 -5.83 -26.44
CA VAL A 13 -16.13 -6.60 -26.53
C VAL A 13 -14.93 -5.70 -26.33
N VAL A 14 -14.87 -4.53 -27.00
CA VAL A 14 -13.77 -3.57 -26.84
C VAL A 14 -13.68 -3.08 -25.39
N LEU A 15 -14.81 -2.70 -24.79
CA LEU A 15 -14.84 -2.27 -23.38
C LEU A 15 -14.34 -3.37 -22.44
N THR A 16 -14.75 -4.61 -22.67
CA THR A 16 -14.32 -5.76 -21.88
C THR A 16 -12.81 -5.97 -22.00
N VAL A 17 -12.26 -5.91 -23.22
CA VAL A 17 -10.82 -6.03 -23.46
C VAL A 17 -10.05 -4.90 -22.76
N VAL A 18 -10.53 -3.66 -22.82
CA VAL A 18 -9.92 -2.52 -22.14
C VAL A 18 -9.92 -2.74 -20.61
N ILE A 19 -11.05 -3.14 -20.03
CA ILE A 19 -11.17 -3.39 -18.58
C ILE A 19 -10.22 -4.51 -18.14
N LEU A 20 -10.18 -5.63 -18.87
CA LEU A 20 -9.30 -6.74 -18.56
C LEU A 20 -7.82 -6.35 -18.67
N THR A 21 -7.47 -5.56 -19.68
CA THR A 21 -6.10 -5.06 -19.88
C THR A 21 -5.69 -4.13 -18.73
N LEU A 22 -6.55 -3.19 -18.35
CA LEU A 22 -6.30 -2.28 -17.22
C LEU A 22 -6.19 -3.05 -15.89
N SER A 23 -7.08 -4.01 -15.67
CA SER A 23 -7.06 -4.87 -14.46
C SER A 23 -5.77 -5.66 -14.38
N LEU A 24 -5.29 -6.22 -15.49
CA LEU A 24 -4.02 -6.94 -15.55
C LEU A 24 -2.84 -6.02 -15.26
N ILE A 25 -2.81 -4.82 -15.83
CA ILE A 25 -1.75 -3.82 -15.57
C ILE A 25 -1.71 -3.46 -14.08
N LEU A 26 -2.87 -3.19 -13.48
CA LEU A 26 -2.96 -2.86 -12.06
C LEU A 26 -2.51 -4.03 -11.18
N TRP A 27 -2.90 -5.26 -11.52
CA TRP A 27 -2.50 -6.45 -10.79
C TRP A 27 -0.97 -6.67 -10.81
N VAL A 28 -0.33 -6.48 -11.98
CA VAL A 28 1.13 -6.58 -12.11
C VAL A 28 1.84 -5.46 -11.35
N LYS A 29 1.30 -4.23 -11.38
CA LYS A 29 1.91 -3.06 -10.74
C LYS A 29 1.65 -2.93 -9.24
N SER A 30 0.72 -3.68 -8.68
CA SER A 30 0.39 -3.66 -7.26
C SER A 30 0.77 -4.98 -6.56
N PRO A 31 2.06 -5.40 -6.60
CA PRO A 31 2.49 -6.51 -5.78
C PRO A 31 2.26 -6.12 -4.32
N ASN A 32 1.56 -6.95 -3.55
CA ASN A 32 1.31 -6.70 -2.12
C ASN A 32 2.59 -6.90 -1.28
N LYS A 33 3.67 -6.24 -1.68
CA LYS A 33 5.02 -6.31 -1.13
C LYS A 33 5.51 -4.89 -0.91
N ALA A 34 6.35 -4.71 0.10
CA ALA A 34 6.99 -3.43 0.35
C ALA A 34 8.05 -3.16 -0.72
N ASP A 35 8.12 -1.93 -1.24
CA ASP A 35 9.18 -1.54 -2.18
C ASP A 35 10.55 -1.53 -1.49
N SER A 36 11.57 -2.07 -2.14
CA SER A 36 12.95 -2.04 -1.64
C SER A 36 13.49 -0.60 -1.53
N ILE A 37 14.43 -0.38 -0.61
CA ILE A 37 15.16 0.89 -0.49
C ILE A 37 16.48 0.76 -1.26
N LEU A 38 16.66 1.62 -2.26
CA LEU A 38 17.80 1.58 -3.17
C LEU A 38 18.82 2.66 -2.82
N GLY A 39 20.10 2.35 -3.04
CA GLY A 39 21.20 3.31 -2.98
C GLY A 39 21.31 4.15 -4.26
N ALA A 40 22.25 5.08 -4.28
CA ALA A 40 22.54 5.92 -5.44
C ALA A 40 23.01 5.13 -6.68
N ASP A 41 23.51 3.92 -6.47
CA ASP A 41 23.93 2.96 -7.49
C ASP A 41 22.76 2.12 -8.05
N GLY A 42 21.55 2.31 -7.53
CA GLY A 42 20.35 1.55 -7.91
C GLY A 42 20.25 0.16 -7.28
N ASN A 43 21.23 -0.24 -6.45
CA ASN A 43 21.20 -1.51 -5.75
C ASN A 43 20.44 -1.41 -4.43
N VAL A 44 19.90 -2.54 -3.95
CA VAL A 44 19.26 -2.61 -2.63
C VAL A 44 20.31 -2.34 -1.56
N LEU A 45 20.02 -1.42 -0.64
CA LEU A 45 20.91 -1.14 0.48
C LEU A 45 21.00 -2.39 1.40
N PRO A 46 22.19 -2.97 1.62
CA PRO A 46 22.33 -4.26 2.31
C PRO A 46 21.78 -4.30 3.74
N LYS A 47 21.79 -3.16 4.43
CA LYS A 47 21.27 -3.03 5.80
C LYS A 47 19.82 -2.55 5.87
N SER A 48 19.23 -2.21 4.74
CA SER A 48 17.87 -1.65 4.72
C SER A 48 16.82 -2.67 5.15
N ILE A 49 15.72 -2.14 5.65
CA ILE A 49 14.51 -2.90 5.98
C ILE A 49 13.34 -2.27 5.24
N SER A 50 12.51 -3.12 4.64
CA SER A 50 11.25 -2.72 4.01
C SER A 50 10.28 -3.90 4.08
N ARG A 51 9.26 -3.79 4.92
CA ARG A 51 8.28 -4.87 5.19
C ARG A 51 6.88 -4.31 5.39
N ILE A 52 5.89 -5.11 5.04
CA ILE A 52 4.50 -4.93 5.42
C ILE A 52 4.17 -6.13 6.29
N GLU A 53 3.89 -5.90 7.57
CA GLU A 53 3.62 -6.94 8.55
C GLU A 53 2.17 -6.82 9.02
N LYS A 54 1.50 -7.97 9.13
CA LYS A 54 0.19 -8.06 9.78
C LYS A 54 0.41 -8.44 11.25
N ILE A 55 -0.18 -7.69 12.16
CA ILE A 55 -0.09 -7.89 13.60
C ILE A 55 -1.49 -8.04 14.21
N ASN A 56 -1.57 -8.70 15.37
CA ASN A 56 -2.77 -8.69 16.19
C ASN A 56 -2.58 -7.68 17.34
N LEU A 57 -3.42 -6.66 17.40
CA LEU A 57 -3.36 -5.62 18.42
C LEU A 57 -4.78 -5.30 18.87
N GLY A 58 -5.03 -5.37 20.18
CA GLY A 58 -6.36 -5.12 20.75
C GLY A 58 -7.45 -6.10 20.29
N GLY A 59 -7.08 -7.31 19.85
CA GLY A 59 -8.00 -8.32 19.32
C GLY A 59 -8.36 -8.13 17.84
N LEU A 60 -7.77 -7.14 17.17
CA LEU A 60 -7.98 -6.88 15.74
C LEU A 60 -6.71 -7.17 14.94
N GLU A 61 -6.90 -7.68 13.72
CA GLU A 61 -5.82 -7.73 12.73
C GLU A 61 -5.57 -6.31 12.20
N GLN A 62 -4.32 -5.87 12.29
CA GLN A 62 -3.88 -4.54 11.87
C GLN A 62 -2.56 -4.66 11.09
N TYR A 63 -2.20 -3.63 10.35
CA TYR A 63 -1.00 -3.60 9.53
C TYR A 63 -0.02 -2.53 10.00
N VAL A 64 1.26 -2.89 9.94
CA VAL A 64 2.37 -1.95 10.07
C VAL A 64 3.29 -2.07 8.87
N ILE A 65 3.80 -0.93 8.42
CA ILE A 65 4.75 -0.84 7.33
C ILE A 65 6.07 -0.37 7.93
N ILE A 66 7.11 -1.19 7.83
CA ILE A 66 8.40 -0.97 8.47
C ILE A 66 9.42 -0.64 7.38
N ARG A 67 10.06 0.53 7.47
CA ARG A 67 11.00 1.02 6.45
C ARG A 67 12.18 1.77 7.06
N GLY A 68 13.38 1.54 6.54
CA GLY A 68 14.58 2.29 6.92
C GLY A 68 15.80 1.87 6.11
N ALA A 69 16.67 2.82 5.78
CA ALA A 69 17.89 2.60 5.00
C ALA A 69 18.93 1.74 5.75
N ASP A 70 18.89 1.75 7.09
CA ASP A 70 19.69 0.91 7.97
C ASP A 70 18.84 0.43 9.15
N SER A 71 18.64 -0.89 9.24
CA SER A 71 17.85 -1.55 10.29
C SER A 71 18.42 -1.42 11.71
N THR A 72 19.63 -0.88 11.87
CA THR A 72 20.26 -0.62 13.17
C THR A 72 19.95 0.77 13.73
N LYS A 73 19.25 1.62 12.96
CA LYS A 73 18.85 2.97 13.39
C LYS A 73 17.74 2.92 14.44
N PRO A 74 17.56 4.01 15.22
CA PRO A 74 16.45 4.09 16.17
C PRO A 74 15.10 3.89 15.50
N VAL A 75 14.17 3.24 16.20
CA VAL A 75 12.81 3.01 15.71
C VAL A 75 11.94 4.24 15.98
N MET A 76 11.17 4.67 14.98
CA MET A 76 10.19 5.74 15.10
C MET A 76 8.81 5.25 14.67
N LEU A 77 7.85 5.27 15.59
CA LEU A 77 6.45 4.99 15.31
C LEU A 77 5.77 6.24 14.75
N TYR A 78 5.21 6.13 13.56
CA TYR A 78 4.41 7.15 12.94
C TYR A 78 2.92 6.83 13.11
N LEU A 79 2.21 7.76 13.73
CA LEU A 79 0.77 7.73 13.89
C LEU A 79 0.19 8.79 12.96
N HIS A 80 -0.56 8.35 11.95
CA HIS A 80 -1.26 9.28 11.07
C HIS A 80 -2.38 9.98 11.84
N GLY A 81 -2.83 11.12 11.33
CA GLY A 81 -4.00 11.82 11.85
C GLY A 81 -5.29 11.08 11.48
N GLY A 82 -6.27 11.81 10.97
CA GLY A 82 -7.49 11.15 10.53
C GLY A 82 -8.63 12.09 10.16
N PRO A 83 -9.84 11.53 10.01
CA PRO A 83 -10.15 10.10 10.19
C PRO A 83 -9.84 9.25 8.94
N GLY A 84 -9.15 8.11 9.13
CA GLY A 84 -9.16 6.97 8.19
C GLY A 84 -8.21 7.03 6.98
N SER A 85 -7.29 8.00 6.91
CA SER A 85 -6.38 8.14 5.76
C SER A 85 -5.05 7.42 6.00
N PRO A 86 -4.71 6.37 5.23
CA PRO A 86 -3.36 5.79 5.26
C PRO A 86 -2.36 6.76 4.60
N GLU A 87 -1.36 7.21 5.35
CA GLU A 87 -0.46 8.29 4.93
C GLU A 87 0.90 7.81 4.40
N ILE A 88 1.15 6.50 4.33
CA ILE A 88 2.44 5.95 3.87
C ILE A 88 2.83 6.44 2.47
N ALA A 89 1.88 6.49 1.53
CA ALA A 89 2.16 6.90 0.15
C ALA A 89 2.63 8.36 0.13
N PHE A 90 1.97 9.22 0.90
CA PHE A 90 2.34 10.62 1.05
C PHE A 90 3.70 10.78 1.72
N MET A 91 3.96 10.08 2.82
CA MET A 91 5.23 10.15 3.55
C MET A 91 6.42 9.67 2.71
N LYS A 92 6.22 8.63 1.88
CA LYS A 92 7.23 8.16 0.92
C LYS A 92 7.54 9.16 -0.18
N GLU A 93 6.67 10.11 -0.48
CA GLU A 93 6.92 11.12 -1.51
C GLU A 93 7.48 12.43 -0.91
N THR A 94 6.97 12.84 0.25
CA THR A 94 7.29 14.15 0.82
C THR A 94 8.40 14.13 1.86
N ASN A 95 8.71 12.96 2.45
CA ASN A 95 9.63 12.89 3.59
C ASN A 95 10.56 11.66 3.54
N THR A 96 11.09 11.33 2.37
CA THR A 96 11.99 10.17 2.16
C THR A 96 13.25 10.20 3.03
N ALA A 97 13.74 11.39 3.38
CA ALA A 97 14.96 11.54 4.15
C ALA A 97 14.86 10.92 5.56
N ILE A 98 13.66 10.89 6.16
CA ILE A 98 13.48 10.39 7.53
C ILE A 98 13.82 8.90 7.67
N GLU A 99 13.66 8.12 6.58
CA GLU A 99 14.01 6.70 6.54
C GLU A 99 15.54 6.47 6.56
N ASN A 100 16.37 7.51 6.39
CA ASN A 100 17.82 7.42 6.56
C ASN A 100 18.26 7.54 8.03
N ASP A 101 17.46 8.25 8.82
CA ASP A 101 17.76 8.56 10.22
C ASP A 101 17.10 7.57 11.18
N PHE A 102 15.96 7.02 10.79
CA PHE A 102 15.14 6.12 11.61
C PHE A 102 14.69 4.87 10.84
N VAL A 103 14.42 3.80 11.60
CA VAL A 103 13.53 2.73 11.17
C VAL A 103 12.10 3.19 11.43
N MET A 104 11.43 3.68 10.40
CA MET A 104 10.04 4.12 10.45
C MET A 104 9.11 2.93 10.54
N VAL A 105 8.15 3.02 11.45
CA VAL A 105 7.02 2.10 11.58
C VAL A 105 5.76 2.91 11.33
N TYR A 106 5.17 2.78 10.15
CA TYR A 106 3.91 3.41 9.81
C TYR A 106 2.78 2.47 10.20
N TRP A 107 2.04 2.83 11.23
CA TRP A 107 0.87 2.05 11.66
C TRP A 107 -0.37 2.52 10.89
N GLU A 108 -1.08 1.57 10.28
CA GLU A 108 -2.40 1.83 9.72
C GLU A 108 -3.45 1.53 10.79
N GLN A 109 -4.13 2.57 11.29
CA GLN A 109 -5.12 2.43 12.35
C GLN A 109 -6.30 1.55 11.92
N PRO A 110 -7.05 0.93 12.85
CA PRO A 110 -8.26 0.17 12.53
C PRO A 110 -9.21 0.96 11.62
N GLY A 111 -9.71 0.31 10.57
CA GLY A 111 -10.61 0.96 9.62
C GLY A 111 -9.93 1.81 8.53
N ALA A 112 -8.60 1.94 8.55
CA ALA A 112 -7.81 2.62 7.52
C ALA A 112 -6.92 1.65 6.73
N GLY A 113 -6.65 1.97 5.46
CA GLY A 113 -5.67 1.24 4.64
C GLY A 113 -5.89 -0.28 4.61
N LYS A 114 -4.83 -1.04 4.86
CA LYS A 114 -4.87 -2.51 4.95
C LYS A 114 -5.47 -3.02 6.26
N SER A 115 -5.58 -2.17 7.28
CA SER A 115 -6.28 -2.45 8.53
C SER A 115 -7.81 -2.26 8.43
N TYR A 116 -8.36 -2.05 7.23
CA TYR A 116 -9.80 -2.01 7.02
C TYR A 116 -10.41 -3.42 7.03
N SER A 117 -11.48 -3.59 7.79
CA SER A 117 -12.37 -4.75 7.75
C SER A 117 -13.80 -4.32 8.05
N SER A 118 -14.78 -4.94 7.39
CA SER A 118 -16.22 -4.72 7.67
C SER A 118 -16.65 -5.17 9.07
N ASP A 119 -15.83 -5.99 9.72
CA ASP A 119 -16.18 -6.66 10.96
C ASP A 119 -15.63 -5.93 12.20
N ILE A 120 -14.99 -4.77 12.00
CA ILE A 120 -14.46 -3.96 13.10
C ILE A 120 -15.64 -3.37 13.89
N PRO A 121 -15.75 -3.61 15.21
CA PRO A 121 -16.81 -3.01 16.02
C PRO A 121 -16.65 -1.49 16.07
N ALA A 122 -17.77 -0.75 16.08
CA ALA A 122 -17.77 0.71 16.11
C ALA A 122 -16.98 1.33 17.29
N ALA A 123 -16.82 0.61 18.40
CA ALA A 123 -16.03 1.06 19.55
C ALA A 123 -14.51 1.06 19.29
N HIS A 124 -14.06 0.40 18.23
CA HIS A 124 -12.66 0.30 17.82
C HIS A 124 -12.36 1.11 16.54
N MET A 125 -13.35 1.85 16.01
CA MET A 125 -13.19 2.76 14.88
C MET A 125 -12.69 4.14 15.33
#